data_AF-A0A6J5ACH1-F1
#
_entry.id   AF-A0A6J5ACH1-F1
#
_cell.length_a   1.000
_cell.length_b   1.000
_cell.length_c   1.000
_cell.angle_alpha   90.00
_cell.angle_beta   90.00
_cell.angle_gamma   90.00
#
_symmetry.space_group_name_H-M   'P 1'
#
loop_
_entity.id
_entity.type
_entity.pdbx_description
1 polymer ?
#
loop_
_entity_poly.entity_id
_entity_poly.type
_entity_poly.pdbx_seq_one_letter_code
_entity_poly.pdbx_strand_id
1 'polypeptide(L)' 'MPKRTFLVTGASKLVPMKRFGKPEELAASVAFLLSEDAGFITGQTLFVDGGASVGKASF' A
#
# COMPACT_ATOMS: atom_id res chain seq x y z
N MET A 1 8.15 -31.22 9.97
CA MET A 1 7.99 -29.76 10.17
C MET A 1 7.15 -29.21 9.01
N PRO A 2 5.83 -29.00 9.15
CA PRO A 2 5.02 -28.51 8.03
C PRO A 2 5.37 -27.04 7.77
N LYS A 3 5.64 -26.71 6.49
CA LYS A 3 5.88 -25.33 6.04
C LYS A 3 4.67 -24.48 6.41
N ARG A 4 4.87 -23.37 7.13
CA ARG A 4 3.82 -22.39 7.44
C ARG A 4 3.30 -21.81 6.12
N THR A 5 2.21 -22.37 5.60
CA THR A 5 1.39 -21.74 4.58
C THR A 5 0.86 -20.44 5.18
N PHE A 6 1.41 -19.31 4.74
CA PHE A 6 0.88 -17.99 5.05
C PHE A 6 -0.52 -17.89 4.42
N LEU A 7 -1.56 -18.10 5.24
CA LEU A 7 -2.95 -17.86 4.85
C LEU A 7 -3.19 -16.35 4.78
N VAL A 8 -2.71 -15.71 3.71
CA VAL A 8 -3.01 -14.30 3.38
C VAL A 8 -4.25 -14.23 2.48
N THR A 9 -5.30 -14.97 2.85
CA THR A 9 -6.55 -15.02 2.04
C THR A 9 -7.61 -14.03 2.53
N GLY A 10 -7.38 -13.37 3.68
CA GLY A 10 -8.34 -12.43 4.28
C GLY A 10 -8.07 -10.95 4.00
N ALA A 11 -6.79 -10.54 3.99
CA ALA A 11 -6.44 -9.11 3.91
C ALA A 11 -6.83 -8.43 2.59
N SER A 12 -6.93 -9.17 1.47
CA SER A 12 -7.38 -8.57 0.20
C SER A 12 -8.84 -8.11 0.22
N LYS A 13 -9.71 -8.68 1.08
CA LYS A 13 -11.12 -8.26 1.20
C LYS A 13 -11.26 -6.88 1.84
N LEU A 14 -10.26 -6.47 2.59
CA LEU A 14 -10.22 -5.22 3.34
C LEU A 14 -9.58 -4.08 2.53
N VAL A 15 -8.84 -4.43 1.47
CA VAL A 15 -8.28 -3.48 0.49
C VAL A 15 -9.31 -3.22 -0.61
N PRO A 16 -9.77 -1.97 -0.82
CA PRO A 16 -10.71 -1.63 -1.89
C PRO A 16 -10.28 -2.09 -3.28
N MET A 17 -8.97 -2.05 -3.59
CA MET A 17 -8.42 -2.57 -4.85
C MET A 17 -8.44 -4.10 -4.96
N LYS A 18 -8.88 -4.83 -3.92
CA LYS A 18 -9.06 -6.30 -3.88
C LYS A 18 -7.82 -7.12 -4.23
N ARG A 19 -6.63 -6.54 -4.05
CA ARG A 19 -5.35 -7.19 -4.28
C ARG A 19 -4.29 -6.61 -3.37
N PHE A 20 -3.18 -7.32 -3.22
CA PHE A 20 -1.98 -6.74 -2.66
C PHE A 20 -1.32 -5.80 -3.67
N GLY A 21 -0.73 -4.73 -3.14
CA GLY A 21 0.23 -3.93 -3.88
C GLY A 21 1.48 -4.75 -4.19
N LYS A 22 2.12 -4.45 -5.31
CA LYS A 22 3.43 -4.98 -5.66
C LYS A 22 4.53 -4.05 -5.11
N PRO A 23 5.72 -4.57 -4.79
CA PRO A 23 6.84 -3.74 -4.34
C PRO A 23 7.16 -2.57 -5.27
N GLU A 24 7.00 -2.76 -6.58
CA GLU A 24 7.29 -1.74 -7.60
C GLU A 24 6.33 -0.55 -7.51
N GLU A 25 5.09 -0.76 -7.04
CA GLU A 25 4.10 0.31 -6.88
C GLU A 25 4.45 1.22 -5.69
N LEU A 26 4.99 0.65 -4.61
CA LEU A 26 5.54 1.40 -3.49
C LEU A 26 6.80 2.15 -3.91
N ALA A 27 7.72 1.47 -4.62
CA ALA A 27 8.95 2.08 -5.11
C ALA A 27 8.69 3.26 -6.06
N ALA A 28 7.71 3.14 -6.97
CA ALA A 28 7.32 4.23 -7.85
C ALA A 28 6.79 5.46 -7.09
N SER A 29 6.01 5.22 -6.03
CA SER A 29 5.47 6.31 -5.19
C SER A 29 6.58 7.05 -4.43
N VAL A 30 7.56 6.30 -3.91
CA VAL A 30 8.76 6.88 -3.28
C VAL A 30 9.60 7.63 -4.31
N ALA A 31 9.81 7.06 -5.50
CA ALA A 31 10.57 7.70 -6.57
C ALA A 31 9.93 9.03 -6.99
N PHE A 32 8.60 9.10 -7.08
CA PHE A 32 7.89 10.36 -7.33
C PHE A 32 8.14 11.38 -6.23
N LEU A 33 8.03 11.01 -4.96
CA LEU A 33 8.28 11.94 -3.84
C LEU A 33 9.73 12.45 -3.78
N LEU A 34 10.68 11.72 -4.37
CA LEU A 34 12.08 12.14 -4.50
C LEU A 34 12.37 12.92 -5.80
N SER A 35 11.39 13.03 -6.70
CA SER A 35 11.54 13.74 -7.97
C SER A 35 11.27 15.24 -7.83
N GLU A 36 11.69 16.02 -8.83
CA GLU A 36 11.44 17.46 -8.90
C GLU A 36 9.93 17.80 -8.97
N ASP A 37 9.13 16.90 -9.55
CA ASP A 37 7.68 17.09 -9.69
C ASP A 37 6.94 17.14 -8.34
N ALA A 38 7.54 16.57 -7.28
CA ALA A 38 7.00 16.61 -5.93
C ALA A 38 7.49 17.82 -5.11
N GLY A 39 8.18 18.79 -5.73
CA GLY A 39 8.90 19.87 -5.03
C GLY A 39 8.06 20.79 -4.13
N PHE A 40 6.73 20.73 -4.20
CA PHE A 40 5.82 21.48 -3.32
C PHE A 40 5.07 20.61 -2.31
N ILE A 41 5.41 19.33 -2.19
CA ILE A 41 4.80 18.38 -1.26
C ILE A 41 5.73 18.22 -0.05
N THR A 42 5.27 18.62 1.13
CA THR A 42 6.02 18.44 2.38
C THR A 42 5.09 18.25 3.59
N GLY A 43 5.59 17.59 4.63
CA GLY A 43 4.87 17.36 5.88
C GLY A 43 3.67 16.42 5.78
N GLN A 44 3.51 15.70 4.66
CA GLN A 44 2.35 14.83 4.42
C GLN A 44 2.68 13.37 4.71
N THR A 45 1.68 12.64 5.24
CA THR A 45 1.66 11.18 5.23
C THR A 45 0.79 10.72 4.06
N LEU A 46 1.42 10.11 3.05
CA LEU A 46 0.70 9.55 1.90
C LEU A 46 0.52 8.04 2.07
N PHE A 47 -0.73 7.60 2.15
CA PHE A 47 -1.06 6.17 2.19
C PHE A 47 -1.02 5.57 0.78
N VAL A 48 -0.15 4.58 0.58
CA VAL A 48 0.01 3.83 -0.68
C VAL A 48 -0.36 2.37 -0.44
N ASP A 49 -1.64 2.11 -0.24
CA ASP A 49 -2.13 0.86 0.35
C ASP A 49 -3.33 0.23 -0.37
N GLY A 50 -3.60 0.69 -1.60
CA GLY A 50 -4.75 0.25 -2.38
C GLY A 50 -6.11 0.62 -1.75
N GLY A 51 -6.12 1.64 -0.89
CA GLY A 51 -7.29 2.17 -0.20
C GLY A 51 -7.57 1.52 1.15
N ALA A 52 -6.63 0.72 1.70
CA ALA A 52 -6.85 0.00 2.96
C ALA A 52 -7.20 0.95 4.10
N SER A 53 -6.52 2.09 4.20
CA SER A 53 -6.72 3.11 5.25
C SER A 53 -8.07 3.82 5.20
N VAL A 54 -8.81 3.72 4.08
CA VAL A 54 -10.16 4.30 3.91
C VAL A 54 -11.24 3.24 3.68
N GLY A 55 -10.84 1.97 3.56
CA GLY A 55 -11.74 0.84 3.31
C GLY A 55 -12.46 0.40 4.59
N LYS A 56 -13.28 -0.67 4.49
CA LYS A 56 -14.02 -1.22 5.63
C LYS A 56 -13.12 -1.77 6.77
N ALA A 57 -11.81 -1.79 6.57
CA ALA A 57 -10.84 -1.99 7.63
C ALA A 57 -10.36 -0.63 8.16
N SER A 58 -11.24 0.10 8.84
CA SER A 58 -10.76 1.11 9.78
C SER A 58 -10.29 0.35 11.03
N PHE A 59 -8.99 0.44 11.33
CA PHE A 59 -8.42 0.02 12.62
C PHE A 59 -8.40 1.20 13.59
#